data_AF-A0A2Z2P3K4-F1
#
_entry.id   AF-A0A2Z2P3K4-F1
#
_cell.length_a   1.000
_cell.length_b   1.000
_cell.length_c   1.000
_cell.angle_alpha   90.00
_cell.angle_beta   90.00
_cell.angle_gamma   90.00
#
_symmetry.space_group_name_H-M   'P 1'
#
loop_
_entity.id
_entity.type
_entity.pdbx_description
1 polymer ?
#
loop_
_entity_poly.entity_id
_entity_poly.type
_entity_poly.pdbx_seq_one_letter_code
_entity_poly.pdbx_strand_id
1 'polypeptide(L)' 'MIDYLALALGHGLLAIALLRLVLRADLDADPLIGEIAETTTSNRKAASTSGRNAARRGRAEASGNSEPDDPTRAQAAQR' A
#
# COMPACT_ATOMS: atom_id res chain seq x y z
N MET A 1 30.06 1.26 -49.07
CA MET A 1 28.63 1.00 -49.34
C MET A 1 27.98 0.80 -47.99
N ILE A 2 27.02 1.67 -47.63
CA ILE A 2 26.40 1.61 -46.30
C ILE A 2 25.39 0.46 -46.28
N ASP A 3 25.37 -0.30 -45.19
CA ASP A 3 24.48 -1.43 -45.05
C ASP A 3 23.11 -0.94 -44.56
N TYR A 4 22.23 -0.60 -45.53
CA TYR A 4 20.91 -0.04 -45.26
C TYR A 4 20.03 -0.97 -44.41
N LEU A 5 20.26 -2.29 -44.49
CA LEU A 5 19.54 -3.26 -43.68
C LEU A 5 19.90 -3.10 -42.20
N ALA A 6 21.19 -3.01 -41.88
CA ALA A 6 21.64 -2.79 -40.50
C ALA A 6 21.14 -1.44 -39.96
N LEU A 7 21.13 -0.40 -40.80
CA LEU A 7 20.63 0.91 -40.42
C LEU A 7 19.12 0.88 -40.15
N ALA A 8 18.33 0.28 -41.03
CA ALA A 8 16.88 0.15 -40.87
C ALA A 8 16.52 -0.70 -39.65
N LEU A 9 17.24 -1.80 -39.41
CA LEU A 9 17.04 -2.64 -38.23
C LEU A 9 17.37 -1.88 -36.94
N GLY A 10 18.49 -1.16 -36.89
CA GLY A 10 18.86 -0.35 -35.74
C GLY A 10 17.80 0.73 -35.42
N HIS A 11 17.32 1.43 -36.44
CA HIS A 11 16.27 2.44 -36.29
C HIS A 11 14.92 1.82 -35.88
N GLY A 12 14.55 0.68 -36.47
CA GLY A 12 13.33 -0.04 -36.12
C GLY A 12 13.33 -0.51 -34.68
N LEU A 13 14.43 -1.09 -34.22
CA LEU A 13 14.60 -1.51 -32.82
C LEU A 13 14.56 -0.31 -31.86
N LEU A 14 15.20 0.81 -32.21
CA LEU A 14 15.14 2.04 -31.41
C LEU A 14 13.71 2.61 -31.34
N ALA A 15 12.97 2.63 -32.46
CA ALA A 15 11.60 3.10 -32.48
C ALA A 15 10.68 2.24 -31.59
N ILE A 16 10.85 0.91 -31.64
CA ILE A 16 10.10 -0.01 -30.76
C ILE A 16 10.48 0.20 -29.30
N ALA A 17 11.77 0.34 -28.99
CA ALA A 17 12.23 0.60 -27.62
C ALA A 17 11.62 1.89 -27.05
N LEU A 18 11.62 2.96 -27.84
CA LEU A 18 11.02 4.24 -27.47
C LEU A 18 9.51 4.14 -27.28
N LEU A 19 8.81 3.46 -28.19
CA LEU A 19 7.36 3.22 -28.05
C LEU A 19 7.03 2.46 -26.76
N ARG A 20 7.80 1.41 -26.45
CA ARG A 20 7.61 0.64 -25.21
C ARG A 20 7.92 1.47 -23.97
N LEU A 21 8.93 2.35 -24.03
CA LEU A 21 9.28 3.22 -22.92
C LEU A 21 8.17 4.25 -22.65
N VAL A 22 7.69 4.94 -23.69
CA VAL A 22 6.62 5.95 -23.58
C VAL A 22 5.30 5.35 -23.09
N LEU A 23 4.97 4.13 -23.51
CA LEU A 23 3.75 3.43 -23.07
C LEU A 23 3.90 2.71 -21.73
N ARG A 24 5.04 2.82 -21.04
CA ARG A 24 5.28 2.13 -19.77
C ARG A 24 4.49 2.82 -18.66
N ALA A 25 3.60 2.07 -18.01
CA ALA A 25 2.69 2.57 -16.99
C ALA A 25 3.37 3.22 -15.76
N ASP A 26 4.62 2.86 -15.49
CA ASP A 26 5.38 3.34 -14.31
C ASP A 26 6.53 4.28 -14.68
N LEU A 27 6.56 4.82 -15.90
CA LEU A 27 7.67 5.70 -16.31
C LEU A 27 7.75 6.97 -15.45
N ASP A 28 6.59 7.54 -15.10
CA ASP A 28 6.45 8.76 -14.30
C ASP A 28 6.15 8.47 -12.82
N ALA A 29 6.16 7.19 -12.42
CA ALA A 29 5.91 6.81 -11.04
C ALA A 29 7.17 7.04 -10.19
N ASP A 30 7.19 8.17 -9.46
CA ASP A 30 8.24 8.44 -8.47
C ASP A 30 7.89 7.76 -7.14
N PRO A 31 8.72 6.81 -6.65
CA PRO A 31 8.47 6.12 -5.38
C PRO A 31 8.40 7.08 -4.19
N LEU A 32 9.16 8.18 -4.20
CA LEU A 32 9.16 9.17 -3.12
C LEU A 32 7.84 9.94 -3.06
N ILE A 33 7.23 10.24 -4.21
CA ILE A 33 5.91 10.87 -4.27
C ILE A 33 4.84 9.92 -3.71
N GLY A 34 4.96 8.61 -3.99
CA GLY A 34 4.09 7.59 -3.41
C GLY A 34 4.14 7.59 -1.87
N GLU A 35 5.34 7.59 -1.29
CA GLU A 35 5.54 7.64 0.17
C GLU A 35 4.97 8.92 0.79
N ILE A 36 5.19 10.07 0.15
CA ILE A 36 4.65 11.37 0.61
C ILE A 36 3.11 11.36 0.58
N ALA A 37 2.50 10.80 -0.46
CA ALA A 37 1.05 10.71 -0.58
C ALA A 37 0.43 9.81 0.50
N GLU A 38 1.08 8.68 0.79
CA GLU A 38 0.65 7.74 1.82
C GLU A 38 0.76 8.35 3.23
N THR A 39 1.91 8.94 3.55
CA THR A 39 2.14 9.61 4.85
C THR A 39 1.17 10.77 5.06
N THR A 40 0.92 11.58 4.02
CA THR A 40 -0.07 12.67 4.07
C THR A 40 -1.48 12.15 4.33
N THR A 41 -1.88 11.05 3.67
CA THR A 41 -3.19 10.44 3.85
C THR A 41 -3.35 9.88 5.26
N SER A 42 -2.32 9.20 5.77
CA SER A 42 -2.27 8.69 7.14
C SER A 42 -2.38 9.81 8.17
N ASN A 43 -1.59 10.88 8.02
CA ASN A 43 -1.62 12.06 8.90
C ASN A 43 -2.99 12.75 8.89
N ARG A 44 -3.61 12.91 7.72
CA ARG A 44 -4.96 13.48 7.59
C ARG A 44 -6.00 12.61 8.31
N LYS A 45 -5.92 11.29 8.15
CA LYS A 45 -6.80 10.34 8.85
C LYS A 45 -6.61 10.45 10.36
N ALA A 46 -5.37 10.48 10.84
CA ALA A 46 -5.05 10.61 12.27
C ALA A 46 -5.52 11.94 12.88
N ALA A 47 -5.43 13.05 12.13
CA ALA A 47 -5.90 14.37 12.57
C ALA A 47 -7.43 14.49 12.58
N SER A 48 -8.13 13.77 11.69
CA SER A 48 -9.59 13.83 11.55
C SER A 48 -10.33 13.31 12.79
N THR A 49 -11.48 13.90 13.11
CA THR A 49 -12.37 13.43 14.19
C THR A 49 -12.86 12.01 13.94
N SER A 50 -13.21 11.68 12.68
CA SER A 50 -13.63 10.35 12.26
C SER A 50 -12.52 9.31 12.44
N GLY A 51 -11.28 9.64 12.07
CA GLY A 51 -10.13 8.76 12.26
C GLY A 51 -9.76 8.57 13.73
N ARG A 52 -9.82 9.63 14.55
CA ARG A 52 -9.65 9.51 16.01
C ARG A 52 -10.72 8.65 16.66
N ASN A 53 -11.98 8.77 16.21
CA ASN A 53 -13.08 7.94 16.71
C ASN A 53 -12.95 6.47 16.25
N ALA A 54 -12.54 6.24 14.99
CA ALA A 54 -12.23 4.90 14.50
C ALA A 54 -11.08 4.23 15.28
N ALA A 55 -10.01 4.97 15.59
CA ALA A 55 -8.90 4.48 16.40
C ALA A 55 -9.33 4.14 17.85
N ARG A 56 -10.26 4.89 18.43
CA ARG A 56 -10.84 4.57 19.75
C ARG A 56 -11.65 3.27 19.72
N ARG A 57 -12.47 3.08 18.68
CA ARG A 57 -13.27 1.86 18.49
C ARG A 57 -12.40 0.62 18.29
N GLY A 58 -11.38 0.69 17.44
CA GLY A 58 -10.44 -0.42 17.24
C GLY A 58 -9.69 -0.82 18.52
N ARG A 59 -9.36 0.14 19.40
CA ARG A 59 -8.78 -0.16 20.72
C ARG A 59 -9.78 -0.79 21.68
N ALA A 60 -11.04 -0.37 21.64
CA ALA A 60 -12.10 -0.96 22.46
C ALA A 60 -12.41 -2.42 22.04
N GLU A 61 -12.45 -2.69 20.72
CA GLU A 61 -12.62 -4.04 20.18
C GLU A 61 -11.41 -4.94 20.49
N ALA A 62 -10.18 -4.42 20.40
CA ALA A 62 -8.98 -5.18 20.76
C ALA A 62 -8.88 -5.49 22.27
N SER A 63 -9.47 -4.66 23.13
CA SER A 63 -9.49 -4.87 24.59
C SER A 63 -10.67 -5.73 25.07
N GLY A 64 -11.73 -5.88 24.26
CA GLY A 64 -12.91 -6.69 24.59
C GLY A 64 -12.78 -8.17 24.20
N ASN A 65 -11.72 -8.56 23.49
CA ASN A 65 -11.46 -9.95 23.10
C ASN A 65 -10.44 -10.67 24.01
N SER A 66 -10.08 -10.03 25.12
CA SER A 66 -9.30 -10.58 26.22
C SER A 66 -10.14 -10.60 27.49
N GLU A 67 -11.34 -11.19 27.39
CA GLU A 67 -12.03 -11.73 28.56
C GLU A 67 -11.15 -12.89 29.06
N PRO A 68 -10.55 -12.81 30.26
CA PRO A 68 -9.88 -13.97 30.83
C PRO A 68 -10.98 -14.96 31.21
N ASP A 69 -10.94 -16.16 30.63
CA ASP A 69 -11.60 -17.33 31.21
C ASP A 69 -11.21 -17.37 32.69
N ASP A 70 -12.12 -16.94 33.57
CA ASP A 70 -11.93 -16.96 35.01
C ASP A 70 -12.29 -18.38 35.51
N PRO A 71 -11.29 -19.23 35.81
CA PRO A 71 -11.55 -20.60 36.25
C PRO A 71 -12.18 -20.67 37.64
N THR A 72 -12.33 -19.55 38.36
CA THR A 72 -12.84 -19.56 39.73
C THR A 72 -14.36 -19.69 39.84
N ARG A 73 -15.12 -19.37 38.78
CA ARG A 73 -16.59 -19.55 38.78
C ARG A 73 -17.04 -21.02 38.72
N ALA A 74 -16.22 -21.92 38.18
CA ALA A 74 -16.55 -23.35 38.08
C ALA A 74 -16.47 -24.08 39.44
N GLN A 75 -15.69 -23.57 40.40
CA GLN A 75 -15.49 -24.22 41.70
C GLN A 75 -16.55 -23.82 42.75
N ALA A 76 -17.21 -22.67 42.58
CA ALA A 76 -18.26 -22.21 43.50
C ALA A 76 -19.60 -22.96 43.36
N ALA A 77 -19.81 -23.67 42.24
CA ALA A 77 -21.02 -24.45 41.99
C ALA A 77 -20.95 -25.91 42.48
N GLN A 78 -19.81 -26.35 43.05
CA GLN A 78 -19.60 -27.71 43.54
C GLN A 78 -19.61 -27.82 45.08
N ARG A 79 -20.06 -26.78 45.80
CA ARG A 79 -20.22 -26.81 47.26
C ARG A 79 -21.68 -26.74 47.67
#